data_AF-A0A8B7P6Y9-F1
#
_entry.id   AF-A0A8B7P6Y9-F1
#
_cell.length_a   1.000
_cell.length_b   1.000
_cell.length_c   1.000
_cell.angle_alpha   90.00
_cell.angle_beta   90.00
_cell.angle_gamma   90.00
#
_symmetry.space_group_name_H-M   'P 1'
#
loop_
_entity.id
_entity.type
_entity.pdbx_description
1 polymer ?
#
loop_
_entity_poly.entity_id
_entity_poly.type
_entity_poly.pdbx_seq_one_letter_code
_entity_poly.pdbx_strand_id
1 'polypeptide(L)'
;MTSRYRRREFALSVTHCTCEPKAFAPPVEFLSCLVQEVIYKSYSMADKTQPDIEIKRAFVELQTQMNETNQKLRIADVQVEGLKKLIIHSQLTDTEIQNLGSSVRVFESVGRMFLLTDIAEVRKNLASKVEKSQEKIKSLQSNKEYLEKSLQESQNNLREMIKLKQQTAS
;
A
#
# COMPACT_ATOMS: atom_id res chain seq x y z
N MET A 1 -41.02 15.36 17.71
CA MET A 1 -39.76 16.11 17.92
C MET A 1 -38.64 15.16 17.49
N THR A 2 -37.86 15.33 16.43
CA THR A 2 -37.42 16.48 15.63
C THR A 2 -37.23 16.04 14.17
N SER A 3 -37.85 16.75 13.23
CA SER A 3 -37.55 16.70 11.79
C SER A 3 -36.72 17.93 11.41
N ARG A 4 -35.82 17.81 10.43
CA ARG A 4 -35.52 18.86 9.43
C ARG A 4 -34.56 18.35 8.35
N TYR A 5 -35.18 17.84 7.30
CA TYR A 5 -34.67 17.81 5.93
C TYR A 5 -34.51 19.25 5.43
N ARG A 6 -33.41 19.61 4.75
CA ARG A 6 -33.33 20.88 4.01
C ARG A 6 -32.53 20.73 2.72
N ARG A 7 -33.26 20.41 1.63
CA ARG A 7 -32.94 20.78 0.24
C ARG A 7 -32.61 22.27 0.13
N ARG A 8 -31.70 22.64 -0.78
CA ARG A 8 -31.78 23.87 -1.58
C ARG A 8 -30.82 23.78 -2.79
N GLU A 9 -31.39 23.50 -3.94
CA GLU A 9 -30.95 24.11 -5.22
C GLU A 9 -31.58 25.51 -5.30
N PHE A 10 -30.82 26.52 -5.75
CA PHE A 10 -31.07 27.27 -6.99
C PHE A 10 -30.07 28.43 -7.12
N ALA A 11 -29.73 28.73 -8.37
CA ALA A 11 -28.68 29.62 -8.84
C ALA A 11 -29.03 31.14 -8.83
N LEU A 12 -28.05 31.94 -9.31
CA LEU A 12 -28.08 33.37 -9.71
C LEU A 12 -27.84 34.35 -8.53
N SER A 13 -27.08 35.45 -8.61
CA SER A 13 -26.27 36.11 -9.64
C SER A 13 -25.54 37.29 -8.95
N VAL A 14 -24.22 37.46 -9.11
CA VAL A 14 -23.55 38.61 -9.79
C VAL A 14 -23.21 39.87 -8.94
N THR A 15 -22.00 40.40 -9.23
CA THR A 15 -21.42 41.77 -9.14
C THR A 15 -20.73 42.31 -7.87
N HIS A 16 -19.39 42.42 -7.92
CA HIS A 16 -18.56 43.64 -8.14
C HIS A 16 -17.08 43.16 -8.29
N CYS A 17 -16.25 43.52 -9.29
CA CYS A 17 -15.83 44.84 -9.72
C CYS A 17 -15.39 44.88 -11.23
N THR A 18 -15.91 45.90 -11.93
CA THR A 18 -15.36 46.71 -13.04
C THR A 18 -14.26 46.16 -13.98
N CYS A 19 -14.66 46.04 -15.25
CA CYS A 19 -13.86 46.10 -16.49
C CYS A 19 -13.99 47.54 -17.08
N GLU A 20 -13.08 48.16 -17.87
CA GLU A 20 -12.98 48.17 -19.36
C GLU A 20 -12.36 49.54 -19.85
N PRO A 21 -12.13 49.86 -21.16
CA PRO A 21 -11.53 49.15 -22.31
C PRO A 21 -10.65 50.05 -23.27
N LYS A 22 -10.20 49.47 -24.41
CA LYS A 22 -9.89 50.03 -25.78
C LYS A 22 -8.44 49.74 -26.24
N ALA A 23 -8.11 49.34 -27.46
CA ALA A 23 -8.80 48.90 -28.68
C ALA A 23 -7.73 48.43 -29.69
N PHE A 24 -8.15 47.80 -30.80
CA PHE A 24 -7.49 47.73 -32.12
C PHE A 24 -6.53 46.56 -32.44
N ALA A 25 -7.01 45.63 -33.27
CA ALA A 25 -6.22 44.89 -34.28
C ALA A 25 -6.36 45.62 -35.64
N PRO A 26 -5.57 45.41 -36.73
CA PRO A 26 -4.62 44.33 -37.08
C PRO A 26 -3.30 44.92 -37.68
N PRO A 27 -2.51 44.33 -38.63
CA PRO A 27 -2.27 42.95 -39.09
C PRO A 27 -0.75 42.59 -39.16
N VAL A 28 -0.32 41.45 -38.62
CA VAL A 28 0.76 40.62 -39.20
C VAL A 28 0.71 39.23 -38.56
N GLU A 29 -0.22 38.41 -39.05
CA GLU A 29 0.12 37.02 -39.28
C GLU A 29 1.43 36.98 -40.08
N PHE A 30 2.46 36.29 -39.57
CA PHE A 30 3.30 35.39 -40.39
C PHE A 30 4.51 34.76 -39.69
N LEU A 31 4.87 35.14 -38.45
CA LEU A 31 6.15 34.65 -37.88
C LEU A 31 6.09 33.88 -36.56
N SER A 32 4.94 33.65 -35.95
CA SER A 32 4.86 32.76 -34.77
C SER A 32 4.67 31.28 -35.13
N CYS A 33 4.30 30.95 -36.37
CA CYS A 33 4.08 29.56 -36.81
C CYS A 33 5.38 28.83 -37.23
N LEU A 34 6.50 29.54 -37.43
CA LEU A 34 7.78 28.93 -37.85
C LEU A 34 8.81 28.77 -36.73
N VAL A 35 8.54 29.25 -35.52
CA VAL A 35 9.43 28.97 -34.36
C VAL A 35 9.10 27.61 -33.73
N GLN A 36 7.94 27.02 -34.06
CA GLN A 36 7.50 25.73 -33.53
C GLN A 36 7.99 24.52 -34.35
N GLU A 37 8.47 24.72 -35.60
CA GLU A 37 9.04 23.64 -36.42
C GLU A 37 10.56 23.46 -36.28
N VAL A 38 11.29 24.45 -35.78
CA VAL A 38 12.77 24.40 -35.73
C VAL A 38 13.29 23.89 -34.38
N ILE A 39 12.59 24.13 -33.26
CA ILE A 39 13.03 23.64 -31.93
C ILE A 39 12.79 22.13 -31.76
N TYR A 40 11.78 21.55 -32.43
CA TYR A 40 11.51 20.10 -32.36
C TYR A 40 12.41 19.27 -33.27
N LYS A 41 13.27 19.91 -34.09
CA LYS A 41 14.15 19.26 -35.07
C LYS A 41 15.61 19.14 -34.62
N SER A 42 15.97 19.54 -33.39
CA SER A 42 17.36 19.61 -32.92
C SER A 42 17.64 19.03 -31.53
N TYR A 43 16.75 18.24 -30.92
CA TYR A 43 17.05 17.47 -29.71
C TYR A 43 16.79 15.97 -29.90
N SER A 44 17.79 15.32 -30.51
CA SER A 44 18.41 14.07 -30.05
C SER A 44 17.53 13.10 -29.24
N MET A 45 17.05 12.02 -29.87
CA MET A 45 17.06 10.63 -29.36
C MET A 45 16.61 9.67 -30.48
N ALA A 46 17.31 9.73 -31.61
CA ALA A 46 17.18 8.74 -32.69
C ALA A 46 18.43 7.85 -32.70
N ASP A 47 18.69 7.21 -31.57
CA ASP A 47 19.37 5.91 -31.54
C ASP A 47 18.80 5.14 -30.35
N LYS A 48 17.64 4.52 -30.58
CA LYS A 48 17.10 3.51 -29.67
C LYS A 48 17.40 2.18 -30.33
N THR A 49 18.56 1.62 -30.01
CA THR A 49 18.78 0.21 -30.31
C THR A 49 17.63 -0.56 -29.64
N GLN A 50 16.95 -1.44 -30.38
CA GLN A 50 15.86 -2.28 -29.83
C GLN A 50 16.17 -2.91 -28.45
N PRO A 51 17.41 -3.33 -28.13
CA PRO A 51 17.73 -3.84 -26.79
C PRO A 51 17.62 -2.82 -25.63
N ASP A 52 17.71 -1.51 -25.87
CA ASP A 52 17.59 -0.49 -24.81
C ASP A 52 16.16 -0.34 -24.28
N ILE A 53 15.17 -0.64 -25.13
CA ILE A 53 13.75 -0.54 -24.78
C ILE A 53 13.36 -1.67 -23.82
N GLU A 54 13.89 -2.87 -24.05
CA GLU A 54 13.64 -4.06 -23.22
C GLU A 54 14.22 -3.88 -21.81
N ILE A 55 15.45 -3.35 -21.69
CA ILE A 55 16.08 -3.10 -20.39
C ILE A 55 15.33 -2.00 -19.62
N LYS A 56 14.92 -0.92 -20.30
CA LYS A 56 14.11 0.14 -19.68
C LYS A 56 12.77 -0.38 -19.21
N ARG A 57 12.12 -1.24 -19.99
CA ARG A 57 10.86 -1.89 -19.60
C ARG A 57 11.05 -2.78 -18.38
N ALA A 58 12.06 -3.63 -18.38
CA ALA A 58 12.36 -4.51 -17.26
C ALA A 58 12.71 -3.72 -15.97
N PHE A 59 13.32 -2.55 -16.09
CA PHE A 59 13.56 -1.65 -14.96
C PHE A 59 12.27 -1.07 -14.37
N VAL A 60 11.32 -0.65 -15.21
CA VAL A 60 10.01 -0.15 -14.76
C VAL A 60 9.20 -1.26 -14.09
N GLU A 61 9.23 -2.46 -14.64
CA GLU A 61 8.57 -3.64 -14.07
C GLU A 61 9.18 -3.99 -12.70
N LEU A 62 10.51 -4.02 -12.57
CA LEU A 62 11.19 -4.24 -11.29
C LEU A 62 10.84 -3.15 -10.27
N GLN A 63 10.80 -1.88 -10.67
CA GLN A 63 10.46 -0.78 -9.77
C GLN A 63 9.04 -0.94 -9.22
N THR A 64 8.11 -1.37 -10.08
CA THR A 64 6.72 -1.64 -9.69
C THR A 64 6.66 -2.81 -8.71
N GLN A 65 7.33 -3.92 -9.03
CA GLN A 65 7.43 -5.10 -8.16
C GLN A 65 8.08 -4.77 -6.81
N MET A 66 9.11 -3.93 -6.79
CA MET A 66 9.77 -3.48 -5.57
C MET A 66 8.81 -2.68 -4.68
N ASN A 67 8.06 -1.74 -5.26
CA ASN A 67 7.09 -0.95 -4.52
C ASN A 67 5.99 -1.83 -3.92
N GLU A 68 5.44 -2.77 -4.70
CA GLU A 68 4.42 -3.72 -4.23
C GLU A 68 4.94 -4.64 -3.12
N THR A 69 6.14 -5.20 -3.29
CA THR A 69 6.76 -6.05 -2.28
C THR A 69 6.99 -5.27 -0.99
N ASN A 70 7.50 -4.05 -1.06
CA ASN A 70 7.68 -3.19 0.12
C ASN A 70 6.35 -2.89 0.83
N GLN A 71 5.26 -2.68 0.10
CA GLN A 71 3.93 -2.52 0.70
C GLN A 71 3.48 -3.79 1.42
N LYS A 72 3.65 -4.96 0.80
CA LYS A 72 3.31 -6.26 1.40
C LYS A 72 4.14 -6.54 2.66
N LEU A 73 5.43 -6.22 2.66
CA LEU A 73 6.31 -6.35 3.82
C LEU A 73 5.82 -5.49 4.99
N ARG A 74 5.47 -4.22 4.75
CA ARG A 74 4.92 -3.33 5.78
C ARG A 74 3.63 -3.87 6.38
N ILE A 75 2.72 -4.39 5.55
CA ILE A 75 1.46 -4.98 6.02
C ILE A 75 1.74 -6.22 6.86
N ALA A 76 2.66 -7.09 6.42
CA ALA A 76 3.04 -8.28 7.17
C ALA A 76 3.65 -7.94 8.54
N ASP A 77 4.49 -6.91 8.62
CA ASP A 77 5.08 -6.45 9.88
C ASP A 77 4.00 -6.00 10.88
N VAL A 78 3.03 -5.18 10.42
CA VAL A 78 1.88 -4.74 11.24
C VAL A 78 1.04 -5.93 11.71
N GLN A 79 0.81 -6.92 10.84
CA GLN A 79 0.08 -8.13 11.19
C GLN A 79 0.80 -8.95 12.26
N VAL A 80 2.13 -9.12 12.14
CA VAL A 80 2.96 -9.82 13.12
C VAL A 80 2.90 -9.11 14.49
N GLU A 81 3.01 -7.79 14.52
CA GLU A 81 2.89 -7.02 15.76
C GLU A 81 1.50 -7.16 16.40
N GLY A 82 0.44 -7.13 15.59
CA GLY A 82 -0.92 -7.35 16.05
C GLY A 82 -1.09 -8.74 16.68
N LEU A 83 -0.62 -9.79 16.02
CA LEU A 83 -0.68 -11.16 16.53
C LEU A 83 0.14 -11.35 17.81
N LYS A 84 1.32 -10.73 17.93
CA LYS A 84 2.13 -10.76 19.16
C LYS A 84 1.38 -10.15 20.35
N LYS A 85 0.69 -9.02 20.15
CA LYS A 85 -0.13 -8.38 21.19
C LYS A 85 -1.29 -9.30 21.62
N LEU A 86 -1.93 -9.99 20.68
CA LEU A 86 -3.00 -10.95 20.98
C LEU A 86 -2.52 -12.16 21.79
N ILE A 87 -1.31 -12.66 21.52
CA ILE A 87 -0.69 -13.73 22.32
C ILE A 87 -0.49 -13.27 23.75
N ILE A 88 0.14 -12.11 23.94
CA ILE A 88 0.40 -11.55 25.28
C ILE A 88 -0.92 -11.34 26.02
N HIS A 89 -1.93 -10.75 25.38
CA HIS A 89 -3.24 -10.55 25.98
C HIS A 89 -3.88 -11.87 26.43
N SER A 90 -3.81 -12.91 25.59
CA SER A 90 -4.39 -14.22 25.90
C SER A 90 -3.67 -14.91 27.06
N GLN A 91 -2.34 -14.78 27.14
CA GLN A 91 -1.51 -15.32 28.22
C GLN A 91 -1.74 -14.60 29.55
N LEU A 92 -1.88 -13.27 29.52
CA LEU A 92 -2.24 -12.49 30.71
C LEU A 92 -3.62 -12.92 31.21
N THR A 93 -4.59 -13.06 30.31
CA THR A 93 -5.95 -13.52 30.67
C THR A 93 -5.93 -14.93 31.29
N ASP A 94 -5.12 -15.86 30.75
CA ASP A 94 -4.99 -17.21 31.34
C ASP A 94 -4.39 -17.17 32.75
N THR A 95 -3.41 -16.29 32.97
CA THR A 95 -2.78 -16.09 34.28
C THR A 95 -3.78 -15.53 35.30
N GLU A 96 -4.57 -14.53 34.91
CA GLU A 96 -5.62 -13.98 35.78
C GLU A 96 -6.70 -15.01 36.09
N ILE A 97 -7.12 -15.82 35.11
CA ILE A 97 -8.09 -16.90 35.32
C ILE A 97 -7.52 -17.99 36.23
N GLN A 98 -6.23 -18.29 36.15
CA GLN A 98 -5.58 -19.26 37.04
C GLN A 98 -5.54 -18.78 38.50
N ASN A 99 -5.47 -17.47 38.73
CA ASN A 99 -5.54 -16.88 40.06
C ASN A 99 -6.97 -16.95 40.65
N LEU A 100 -7.98 -17.19 39.84
CA LEU A 100 -9.35 -17.38 40.32
C LEU A 100 -9.53 -18.79 40.88
N GLY A 101 -10.19 -18.89 42.04
CA GLY A 101 -10.54 -20.18 42.62
C GLY A 101 -11.55 -20.95 41.75
N SER A 102 -11.50 -22.29 41.80
CA SER A 102 -12.35 -23.19 41.00
C SER A 102 -13.86 -23.08 41.29
N SER A 103 -14.24 -22.38 42.35
CA SER A 103 -15.64 -22.15 42.76
C SER A 103 -16.31 -20.97 42.06
N VAL A 104 -15.59 -20.16 41.29
CA VAL A 104 -16.12 -18.92 40.70
C VAL A 104 -16.77 -19.20 39.35
N ARG A 105 -17.98 -18.66 39.15
CA ARG A 105 -18.66 -18.68 37.85
C ARG A 105 -17.96 -17.73 36.89
N VAL A 106 -17.49 -18.25 35.75
CA VAL A 106 -16.80 -17.48 34.72
C VAL A 106 -17.72 -17.29 33.51
N PHE A 107 -17.57 -16.16 32.84
CA PHE A 107 -18.32 -15.84 31.63
C PHE A 107 -17.35 -15.51 30.49
N GLU A 108 -17.41 -16.25 29.38
CA GLU A 108 -16.67 -15.94 28.16
C GLU A 108 -17.46 -14.94 27.30
N SER A 109 -16.78 -13.90 26.82
CA SER A 109 -17.36 -12.94 25.89
C SER A 109 -17.43 -13.50 24.48
N VAL A 110 -18.61 -13.48 23.87
CA VAL A 110 -18.82 -13.81 22.46
C VAL A 110 -19.46 -12.60 21.77
N GLY A 111 -18.63 -11.76 21.15
CA GLY A 111 -19.09 -10.51 20.55
C GLY A 111 -19.58 -9.51 21.61
N ARG A 112 -20.89 -9.24 21.65
CA ARG A 112 -21.53 -8.31 22.62
C ARG A 112 -22.28 -9.01 23.75
N MET A 113 -22.23 -10.34 23.80
CA MET A 113 -22.89 -11.16 24.83
C MET A 113 -21.85 -11.94 25.64
N PHE A 114 -22.29 -12.47 26.78
CA PHE A 114 -21.45 -13.24 27.71
C PHE A 114 -22.14 -14.58 28.00
N LEU A 115 -21.40 -15.68 27.85
CA LEU A 115 -21.89 -17.04 28.12
C LEU A 115 -21.24 -17.60 29.37
N LEU A 116 -22.05 -18.17 30.26
CA LEU A 116 -21.54 -18.92 31.40
C LEU A 116 -20.79 -20.15 30.90
N THR A 117 -19.54 -20.28 31.29
CA THR A 117 -18.61 -21.32 30.81
C THR A 117 -17.70 -21.78 31.94
N ASP A 118 -17.24 -23.02 31.85
CA ASP A 118 -16.32 -23.59 32.83
C ASP A 118 -14.90 -23.08 32.61
N ILE A 119 -14.16 -22.92 33.71
CA ILE A 119 -12.76 -22.44 33.69
C ILE A 119 -11.89 -23.29 32.76
N ALA A 120 -12.06 -24.62 32.79
CA ALA A 120 -11.28 -25.54 31.95
C ALA A 120 -11.50 -25.30 30.44
N GLU A 121 -12.74 -25.02 30.04
CA GLU A 121 -13.08 -24.75 28.64
C GLU A 121 -12.51 -23.40 28.18
N VAL A 122 -12.64 -22.36 29.01
CA VAL A 122 -12.08 -21.03 28.72
C VAL A 122 -10.57 -21.10 28.54
N ARG A 123 -9.85 -21.84 29.40
CA ARG A 123 -8.40 -22.03 29.28
C ARG A 123 -8.01 -22.78 28.01
N LYS A 124 -8.76 -23.82 27.65
CA LYS A 124 -8.55 -24.54 26.37
C LYS A 124 -8.75 -23.61 25.17
N ASN A 125 -9.76 -22.74 25.22
CA ASN A 125 -10.03 -21.75 24.17
C ASN A 125 -8.90 -20.73 24.06
N LEU A 126 -8.37 -20.24 25.20
CA LEU A 126 -7.22 -19.33 25.24
C LEU A 126 -5.95 -19.98 24.68
N ALA A 127 -5.65 -21.23 25.06
CA ALA A 127 -4.52 -21.99 24.52
C ALA A 127 -4.63 -22.15 22.99
N SER A 128 -5.80 -22.52 22.48
CA SER A 128 -6.02 -22.63 21.03
C SER A 128 -5.87 -21.30 20.30
N LYS A 129 -6.27 -20.17 20.92
CA LYS A 129 -6.07 -18.82 20.35
C LYS A 129 -4.57 -18.49 20.25
N VAL A 130 -3.77 -18.86 21.25
CA VAL A 130 -2.31 -18.67 21.23
C VAL A 130 -1.65 -19.51 20.14
N GLU A 131 -1.96 -20.81 20.06
CA GLU A 131 -1.40 -21.72 19.05
C GLU A 131 -1.69 -21.23 17.61
N LYS A 132 -2.96 -20.92 17.31
CA LYS A 132 -3.36 -20.39 16.00
C LYS A 132 -2.65 -19.08 15.65
N SER A 133 -2.43 -18.22 16.64
CA SER A 133 -1.71 -16.96 16.43
C SER A 133 -0.23 -17.21 16.16
N GLN A 134 0.39 -18.17 16.86
CA GLN A 134 1.77 -18.55 16.66
C GLN A 134 2.01 -19.20 15.30
N GLU A 135 1.10 -20.06 14.84
CA GLU A 135 1.13 -20.65 13.49
C GLU A 135 1.05 -19.58 12.40
N LYS A 136 0.16 -18.60 12.56
CA LYS A 136 0.04 -17.46 11.64
C LYS A 136 1.30 -16.59 11.61
N ILE A 137 1.97 -16.40 12.74
CA ILE A 137 3.24 -15.68 12.78
C ILE A 137 4.30 -16.43 11.95
N LYS A 138 4.41 -17.76 12.13
CA LYS A 138 5.36 -18.58 11.37
C LYS A 138 5.10 -18.49 9.86
N SER A 139 3.84 -18.60 9.43
CA SER A 139 3.51 -18.51 8.01
C SER A 139 3.77 -17.12 7.42
N LEU A 140 3.49 -16.04 8.15
CA LEU A 140 3.81 -14.67 7.74
C LEU A 140 5.32 -14.44 7.64
N GLN A 141 6.11 -15.01 8.55
CA GLN A 141 7.57 -14.93 8.51
C GLN A 141 8.15 -15.66 7.29
N SER A 142 7.68 -16.88 7.01
CA SER A 142 8.10 -17.61 5.79
C SER A 142 7.73 -16.87 4.52
N ASN A 143 6.54 -16.26 4.47
CA ASN A 143 6.12 -15.42 3.34
C ASN A 143 7.00 -14.17 3.19
N LYS A 144 7.41 -13.55 4.30
CA LYS A 144 8.32 -12.41 4.30
C LYS A 144 9.66 -12.77 3.66
N GLU A 145 10.28 -13.85 4.14
CA GLU A 145 11.56 -14.34 3.60
C GLU A 145 11.47 -14.69 2.11
N TYR A 146 10.36 -15.30 1.68
CA TYR A 146 10.13 -15.62 0.27
C TYR A 146 10.07 -14.36 -0.61
N LEU A 147 9.33 -13.33 -0.17
CA LEU A 147 9.22 -12.07 -0.90
C LEU A 147 10.56 -11.33 -1.00
N GLU A 148 11.36 -11.35 0.08
CA GLU A 148 12.70 -10.75 0.09
C GLU A 148 13.67 -11.47 -0.86
N LYS A 149 13.66 -12.81 -0.85
CA LYS A 149 14.47 -13.62 -1.77
C LYS A 149 14.07 -13.40 -3.23
N SER A 150 12.76 -13.43 -3.51
CA SER A 150 12.24 -13.18 -4.86
C SER A 150 12.64 -11.79 -5.39
N LEU A 151 12.60 -10.76 -4.54
CA LEU A 151 13.06 -9.42 -4.92
C LEU A 151 14.56 -9.40 -5.22
N GLN A 152 15.37 -10.04 -4.38
CA GLN A 152 16.83 -10.10 -4.56
C GLN A 152 17.22 -10.84 -5.84
N GLU A 153 16.51 -11.93 -6.17
CA GLU A 153 16.69 -12.68 -7.42
C GLU A 153 16.35 -11.81 -8.63
N SER A 154 15.20 -11.12 -8.64
CA SER A 154 14.84 -10.20 -9.72
C SER A 154 15.85 -9.07 -9.91
N GLN A 155 16.43 -8.54 -8.83
CA GLN A 155 17.50 -7.54 -8.88
C GLN A 155 18.81 -8.10 -9.45
N ASN A 156 19.20 -9.32 -9.07
CA ASN A 156 20.42 -9.96 -9.55
C ASN A 156 20.32 -10.27 -11.05
N ASN A 157 19.18 -10.81 -11.50
CA ASN A 157 18.92 -11.07 -12.91
C ASN A 157 19.11 -9.80 -13.77
N LEU A 158 18.61 -8.66 -13.30
CA LEU A 158 18.78 -7.39 -14.00
C LEU A 158 20.23 -6.89 -14.02
N ARG A 159 20.97 -7.06 -12.92
CA ARG A 159 22.41 -6.73 -12.86
C ARG A 159 23.22 -7.56 -13.85
N GLU A 160 22.91 -8.85 -13.98
CA GLU A 160 23.57 -9.74 -14.94
C GLU A 160 23.26 -9.36 -16.38
N MET A 161 22.00 -9.05 -16.71
CA MET A 161 21.64 -8.56 -18.05
C MET A 161 22.41 -7.29 -18.45
N ILE A 162 22.60 -6.35 -17.51
CA ILE A 162 23.36 -5.11 -17.77
C ILE A 162 24.85 -5.42 -18.01
N LYS A 163 25.46 -6.29 -17.18
CA LYS A 163 26.87 -6.68 -17.33
C LYS A 163 27.16 -7.35 -18.67
N LEU A 164 26.29 -8.27 -19.10
CA LEU A 164 26.42 -8.94 -20.39
C LEU A 164 26.41 -7.94 -21.55
N LYS A 165 25.52 -6.94 -21.50
CA LYS A 165 25.44 -5.89 -22.53
C LYS A 165 26.69 -5.01 -22.57
N GLN A 166 27.23 -4.64 -21.41
CA GLN A 166 28.47 -3.85 -21.34
C GLN A 166 29.67 -4.60 -21.93
N GLN A 167 29.76 -5.90 -21.68
CA GLN A 167 30.82 -6.77 -22.24
C GLN A 167 30.70 -6.94 -23.76
N THR A 168 29.49 -6.96 -24.31
CA THR A 168 29.29 -7.04 -25.77
C THR A 168 29.50 -5.71 -26.50
N ALA A 169 29.50 -4.59 -25.79
CA ALA A 169 29.65 -3.25 -26.35
C ALA A 169 31.10 -2.73 -26.35
N SER A 170 32.01 -3.41 -25.65
CA SER A 170 33.47 -3.18 -25.61
C SER A 170 34.19 -4.15 -26.53
#